data_AF-A0AAW1PNL3-F1
#
_entry.id   AF-A0AAW1PNL3-F1
#
_cell.length_a   1.000
_cell.length_b   1.000
_cell.length_c   1.000
_cell.angle_alpha   90.00
_cell.angle_beta   90.00
_cell.angle_gamma   90.00
#
_symmetry.space_group_name_H-M   'P 1'
#
loop_
_entity.id
_entity.type
_entity.pdbx_description
1 polymer ?
#
loop_
_entity_poly.entity_id
_entity_poly.type
_entity_poly.pdbx_seq_one_letter_code
_entity_poly.pdbx_strand_id
1 'polypeptide(L)'
;MLVSRGDIALLCAALDDTVIQDTGKNESRGKSADRVVTLSSVCLLAFCACSYLQQGQWSTLLTAWLLLELAFYVYQRTRYEKLNAPIQTTLNLQHAKSVQDRFLSLSGVIEIEDFLSGWFNRADPTTIKVGNLEDFVAYGFYTHKMEALDSKAQEQVQQFVADVQDLWKYKLPPGRNTDINFMAHLWEPLRVFPLPLALHLVSETLYFSCYCALILAGFSAYQSDGFRYWIWRPHMADMPEAEEKDREASAETAPIFFLHGVGLGLLPYLGLLHKDVHSVVLVDPVCMMTCYPQLLANFVYKLPSMRSALSSPLGMANAIRWVLARELVIAETFCRKFLWHSLMLWPEDLPQRAVVAASCNDDLVPAELVQRQLQKAGSSAIMMLHPTACHGGFLVDPEFQREMLGHMQDMLGKPELVKKKL
;
A
#
# COMPACT_ATOMS: atom_id res chain seq x y z
N MET A 1 39.31 -4.85 -12.58
CA MET A 1 39.21 -5.58 -13.85
C MET A 1 37.99 -5.03 -14.57
N LEU A 2 38.19 -4.30 -15.68
CA LEU A 2 37.15 -3.61 -16.43
C LEU A 2 36.31 -4.65 -17.20
N VAL A 3 35.06 -4.83 -16.80
CA VAL A 3 34.05 -5.62 -17.54
C VAL A 3 33.77 -4.89 -18.86
N SER A 4 33.89 -5.59 -19.99
CA SER A 4 33.72 -4.97 -21.30
C SER A 4 32.23 -4.69 -21.56
N ARG A 5 31.93 -3.68 -22.40
CA ARG A 5 30.54 -3.37 -22.81
C ARG A 5 29.82 -4.57 -23.47
N GLY A 6 30.57 -5.53 -24.02
CA GLY A 6 30.01 -6.77 -24.59
C GLY A 6 29.51 -7.74 -23.53
N ASP A 7 30.16 -7.81 -22.36
CA ASP A 7 29.78 -8.70 -21.27
C ASP A 7 28.50 -8.23 -20.57
N ILE A 8 28.28 -6.91 -20.50
CA ILE A 8 27.04 -6.31 -19.99
C ILE A 8 25.87 -6.61 -20.96
N ALA A 9 26.10 -6.53 -22.27
CA ALA A 9 25.07 -6.84 -23.27
C ALA A 9 24.67 -8.33 -23.24
N LEU A 10 25.63 -9.23 -22.99
CA LEU A 10 25.37 -10.67 -22.83
C LEU A 10 24.59 -10.96 -21.55
N LEU A 11 24.91 -10.26 -20.45
CA LEU A 11 24.18 -10.37 -19.18
C LEU A 11 22.74 -9.85 -19.32
N CYS A 12 22.55 -8.74 -20.05
CA CYS A 12 21.23 -8.19 -20.35
C CYS A 12 20.40 -9.12 -21.24
N ALA A 13 20.99 -9.73 -22.27
CA ALA A 13 20.30 -10.69 -23.13
C ALA A 13 19.90 -11.98 -22.39
N ALA A 14 20.77 -12.48 -21.49
CA ALA A 14 20.48 -13.66 -20.67
C ALA A 14 19.36 -13.40 -19.62
N LEU A 15 19.21 -12.15 -19.17
CA LEU A 15 18.13 -11.72 -18.29
C LEU A 15 16.82 -11.50 -19.07
N ASP A 16 16.86 -11.01 -20.31
CA ASP A 16 15.67 -10.86 -21.15
C ASP A 16 15.07 -12.23 -21.54
N ASP A 17 15.89 -13.22 -21.88
CA ASP A 17 15.40 -14.58 -22.22
C ASP A 17 14.80 -15.32 -21.00
N THR A 18 15.23 -14.99 -19.77
CA THR A 18 14.63 -15.54 -18.54
C THR A 18 13.37 -14.80 -18.07
N VAL A 19 13.13 -13.59 -18.56
CA VAL A 19 11.95 -12.77 -18.23
C VAL A 19 10.82 -12.98 -19.25
N ILE A 20 11.11 -13.38 -20.48
CA ILE A 20 10.14 -13.42 -21.60
C ILE A 20 9.45 -14.79 -21.80
N GLN A 21 9.98 -15.89 -21.26
CA GLN A 21 9.33 -17.21 -21.34
C GLN A 21 8.99 -17.80 -19.97
N ASP A 22 7.97 -17.29 -19.26
CA ASP A 22 7.38 -18.13 -18.18
C ASP A 22 5.96 -17.72 -17.75
N THR A 23 5.05 -17.64 -18.71
CA THR A 23 3.62 -17.82 -18.43
C THR A 23 3.33 -19.31 -18.30
N GLY A 24 3.60 -19.93 -17.15
CA GLY A 24 2.93 -21.20 -16.82
C GLY A 24 3.60 -22.26 -15.94
N LYS A 25 4.86 -22.16 -15.49
CA LYS A 25 5.44 -23.24 -14.65
C LYS A 25 6.20 -22.74 -13.41
N ASN A 26 5.47 -22.48 -12.34
CA ASN A 26 6.02 -22.02 -11.05
C ASN A 26 6.92 -23.03 -10.30
N GLU A 27 6.94 -24.33 -10.66
CA GLU A 27 7.73 -25.35 -9.94
C GLU A 27 9.22 -25.41 -10.34
N SER A 28 9.60 -24.93 -11.54
CA SER A 28 11.02 -24.96 -11.99
C SER A 28 11.84 -23.77 -11.45
N ARG A 29 11.17 -22.69 -11.03
CA ARG A 29 11.79 -21.42 -10.58
C ARG A 29 12.60 -21.54 -9.29
N GLY A 30 12.11 -22.31 -8.31
CA GLY A 30 12.80 -22.50 -7.03
C GLY A 30 14.22 -23.07 -7.21
N LYS A 31 14.37 -24.03 -8.14
CA LYS A 31 15.65 -24.72 -8.37
C LYS A 31 16.69 -23.87 -9.11
N SER A 32 16.27 -22.90 -9.94
CA SER A 32 17.19 -22.04 -10.69
C SER A 32 17.67 -20.85 -9.85
N ALA A 33 16.75 -20.21 -9.11
CA ALA A 33 17.10 -19.14 -8.17
C ALA A 33 18.00 -19.64 -7.04
N ASP A 34 17.71 -20.82 -6.48
CA ASP A 34 18.56 -21.44 -5.45
C ASP A 34 19.97 -21.76 -5.99
N ARG A 35 20.11 -22.14 -7.27
CA ARG A 35 21.42 -22.37 -7.92
C ARG A 35 22.23 -21.09 -8.10
N VAL A 36 21.60 -20.00 -8.54
CA VAL A 36 22.27 -18.69 -8.71
C VAL A 36 22.69 -18.12 -7.36
N VAL A 37 21.84 -18.23 -6.34
CA VAL A 37 22.17 -17.86 -4.95
C VAL A 37 23.32 -18.70 -4.43
N THR A 38 23.31 -20.02 -4.65
CA THR A 38 24.38 -20.92 -4.19
C THR A 38 25.70 -20.57 -4.86
N LEU A 39 25.70 -20.32 -6.17
CA LEU A 39 26.90 -19.93 -6.93
C LEU A 39 27.44 -18.57 -6.48
N SER A 40 26.55 -17.59 -6.29
CA SER A 40 26.91 -16.24 -5.81
C SER A 40 27.48 -16.29 -4.39
N SER A 41 26.91 -17.12 -3.51
CA SER A 41 27.38 -17.33 -2.14
C SER A 41 28.76 -18.01 -2.11
N VAL A 42 29.00 -18.99 -2.98
CA VAL A 42 30.31 -19.65 -3.13
C VAL A 42 31.37 -18.68 -3.64
N CYS A 43 31.03 -17.84 -4.64
CA CYS A 43 31.92 -16.80 -5.14
C CYS A 43 32.22 -15.73 -4.08
N LEU A 44 31.23 -15.34 -3.27
CA LEU A 44 31.40 -14.39 -2.18
C LEU A 44 32.35 -14.94 -1.10
N LEU A 45 32.16 -16.22 -0.72
CA LEU A 45 33.02 -16.91 0.26
C LEU A 45 34.45 -17.07 -0.26
N ALA A 46 34.63 -17.41 -1.53
CA ALA A 46 35.95 -17.48 -2.17
C ALA A 46 36.63 -16.11 -2.21
N PHE A 47 35.89 -15.04 -2.51
CA PHE A 47 36.41 -13.67 -2.48
C PHE A 47 36.75 -13.19 -1.07
N CYS A 48 35.95 -13.52 -0.05
CA CYS A 48 36.29 -13.28 1.36
C CYS A 48 37.58 -13.99 1.75
N ALA A 49 37.73 -15.26 1.37
CA ALA A 49 38.94 -16.03 1.65
C ALA A 49 40.16 -15.43 0.95
N CYS A 50 40.06 -15.06 -0.33
CA CYS A 50 41.15 -14.43 -1.08
C CYS A 50 41.50 -13.02 -0.56
N SER A 51 40.52 -12.22 -0.15
CA SER A 51 40.74 -10.89 0.40
C SER A 51 41.33 -10.95 1.81
N TYR A 52 40.86 -11.85 2.68
CA TYR A 52 41.45 -12.08 4.01
C TYR A 52 42.93 -12.53 3.92
N LEU A 53 43.27 -13.31 2.88
CA LEU A 53 44.66 -13.70 2.61
C LEU A 53 45.55 -12.53 2.15
N GLN A 54 44.96 -11.47 1.57
CA GLN A 54 45.66 -10.20 1.33
C GLN A 54 45.65 -9.37 2.61
N GLN A 55 46.71 -9.49 3.41
CA GLN A 55 46.81 -8.82 4.71
C GLN A 55 46.65 -7.29 4.60
N GLY A 56 45.59 -6.75 5.22
CA GLY A 56 45.31 -5.31 5.31
C GLY A 56 44.01 -5.00 6.07
N GLN A 57 43.90 -3.83 6.70
CA GLN A 57 42.71 -3.47 7.49
C GLN A 57 41.42 -3.45 6.65
N TRP A 58 41.51 -3.02 5.40
CA TRP A 58 40.39 -2.98 4.46
C TRP A 58 39.85 -4.37 4.08
N SER A 59 40.71 -5.38 3.98
CA SER A 59 40.27 -6.74 3.66
C SER A 59 39.56 -7.41 4.85
N THR A 60 39.98 -7.09 6.08
CA THR A 60 39.28 -7.50 7.30
C THR A 60 37.88 -6.87 7.37
N LEU A 61 37.76 -5.56 7.12
CA LEU A 61 36.46 -4.85 7.13
C LEU A 61 35.52 -5.37 6.04
N LEU A 62 36.02 -5.59 4.82
CA LEU A 62 35.22 -6.12 3.71
C LEU A 62 34.75 -7.55 3.99
N THR A 63 35.63 -8.41 4.51
CA THR A 63 35.25 -9.77 4.93
C THR A 63 34.18 -9.74 6.00
N ALA A 64 34.33 -8.88 7.02
CA ALA A 64 33.32 -8.72 8.06
C ALA A 64 31.96 -8.27 7.49
N TRP A 65 31.95 -7.30 6.57
CA TRP A 65 30.74 -6.85 5.90
C TRP A 65 30.04 -7.96 5.11
N LEU A 66 30.80 -8.74 4.34
CA LEU A 66 30.26 -9.85 3.55
C LEU A 66 29.70 -10.98 4.45
N LEU A 67 30.31 -11.22 5.62
CA LEU A 67 29.77 -12.14 6.62
C LEU A 67 28.46 -11.62 7.23
N LEU A 68 28.34 -10.32 7.48
CA LEU A 68 27.09 -9.70 7.93
C LEU A 68 25.99 -9.80 6.89
N GLU A 69 26.29 -9.53 5.61
CA GLU A 69 25.34 -9.70 4.50
C GLU A 69 24.89 -11.16 4.36
N LEU A 70 25.81 -12.12 4.49
CA LEU A 70 25.46 -13.54 4.46
C LEU A 70 24.57 -13.94 5.64
N ALA A 71 24.90 -13.50 6.85
CA ALA A 71 24.08 -13.75 8.04
C ALA A 71 22.68 -13.14 7.89
N PHE A 72 22.60 -11.92 7.36
CA PHE A 72 21.34 -11.24 7.08
C PHE A 72 20.53 -11.95 6.00
N TYR A 73 21.18 -12.42 4.93
CA TYR A 73 20.54 -13.22 3.89
C TYR A 73 19.91 -14.51 4.46
N VAL A 74 20.67 -15.25 5.28
CA VAL A 74 20.17 -16.46 5.94
C VAL A 74 18.99 -16.13 6.85
N TYR A 75 19.08 -15.04 7.63
CA TYR A 75 17.99 -14.56 8.46
C TYR A 75 16.72 -14.27 7.63
N GLN A 76 16.83 -13.50 6.55
CA GLN A 76 15.70 -13.19 5.67
C GLN A 76 15.11 -14.44 5.02
N ARG A 77 15.93 -15.41 4.59
CA ARG A 77 15.44 -16.67 4.02
C ARG A 77 14.66 -17.51 5.04
N THR A 78 15.12 -17.59 6.29
CA THR A 78 14.38 -18.31 7.34
C THR A 78 13.05 -17.64 7.68
N ARG A 79 12.98 -16.30 7.59
CA ARG A 79 11.72 -15.56 7.75
C ARG A 79 10.79 -15.74 6.57
N TYR A 80 11.32 -15.76 5.34
CA TYR A 80 10.53 -15.95 4.13
C TYR A 80 9.65 -17.18 4.22
N GLU A 81 10.17 -18.34 4.63
CA GLU A 81 9.37 -19.57 4.74
C GLU A 81 8.20 -19.42 5.72
N LYS A 82 8.42 -18.73 6.84
CA LYS A 82 7.37 -18.48 7.85
C LYS A 82 6.32 -17.48 7.34
N LEU A 83 6.76 -16.39 6.72
CA LEU A 83 5.90 -15.31 6.27
C LEU A 83 5.16 -15.65 4.96
N ASN A 84 5.72 -16.54 4.15
CA ASN A 84 5.11 -17.01 2.91
C ASN A 84 4.01 -18.06 3.14
N ALA A 85 3.83 -18.53 4.38
CA ALA A 85 2.76 -19.46 4.72
C ALA A 85 1.38 -18.91 4.31
N PRO A 86 0.43 -19.78 3.90
CA PRO A 86 -0.92 -19.35 3.55
C PRO A 86 -1.60 -18.62 4.70
N ILE A 87 -2.40 -17.61 4.36
CA ILE A 87 -3.22 -16.90 5.33
C ILE A 87 -4.26 -17.86 5.94
N GLN A 88 -4.45 -17.77 7.26
CA GLN A 88 -5.54 -18.43 7.95
C GLN A 88 -6.52 -17.35 8.40
N THR A 89 -7.77 -17.44 7.94
CA THR A 89 -8.83 -16.50 8.29
C THR A 89 -10.02 -17.25 8.85
N THR A 90 -10.75 -16.61 9.75
CA THR A 90 -12.01 -17.13 10.28
C THR A 90 -13.16 -16.62 9.43
N LEU A 91 -14.05 -17.52 9.01
CA LEU A 91 -15.26 -17.16 8.27
C LEU A 91 -16.21 -16.33 9.15
N ASN A 92 -16.49 -15.09 8.76
CA ASN A 92 -17.47 -14.23 9.42
C ASN A 92 -18.51 -13.75 8.40
N LEU A 93 -19.61 -14.49 8.31
CA LEU A 93 -20.68 -14.22 7.34
C LEU A 93 -21.37 -12.87 7.58
N GLN A 94 -21.49 -12.42 8.83
CA GLN A 94 -22.12 -11.15 9.15
C GLN A 94 -21.26 -9.98 8.70
N HIS A 95 -19.95 -10.04 8.96
CA HIS A 95 -18.99 -9.05 8.48
C HIS A 95 -18.94 -9.03 6.95
N ALA A 96 -18.87 -10.20 6.31
CA ALA A 96 -18.87 -10.31 4.86
C ALA A 96 -20.12 -9.67 4.25
N LYS A 97 -21.32 -9.96 4.78
CA LYS A 97 -22.56 -9.35 4.32
C LYS A 97 -22.57 -7.83 4.50
N SER A 98 -22.13 -7.34 5.67
CA SER A 98 -22.03 -5.89 5.91
C SER A 98 -21.12 -5.20 4.90
N VAL A 99 -19.97 -5.78 4.56
CA VAL A 99 -19.05 -5.16 3.60
C VAL A 99 -19.57 -5.30 2.16
N GLN A 100 -20.24 -6.41 1.83
CA GLN A 100 -20.94 -6.57 0.55
C GLN A 100 -21.98 -5.47 0.35
N ASP A 101 -22.80 -5.18 1.36
CA ASP A 101 -23.81 -4.13 1.28
C ASP A 101 -23.17 -2.74 1.07
N ARG A 102 -22.04 -2.46 1.73
CA ARG A 102 -21.25 -1.24 1.44
C ARG A 102 -20.68 -1.26 0.02
N PHE A 103 -20.21 -2.39 -0.49
CA PHE A 103 -19.72 -2.51 -1.87
C PHE A 103 -20.80 -2.19 -2.89
N LEU A 104 -22.04 -2.64 -2.69
CA LEU A 104 -23.17 -2.30 -3.57
C LEU A 104 -23.41 -0.77 -3.66
N SER A 105 -23.09 -0.02 -2.59
CA SER A 105 -23.15 1.44 -2.61
C SER A 105 -22.18 2.08 -3.63
N LEU A 106 -21.19 1.35 -4.15
CA LEU A 106 -20.29 1.82 -5.20
C LEU A 106 -20.90 1.81 -6.61
N SER A 107 -22.14 1.35 -6.79
CA SER A 107 -22.82 1.43 -8.09
C SER A 107 -22.90 2.87 -8.61
N GLY A 108 -22.47 3.15 -9.84
CA GLY A 108 -22.37 4.52 -10.36
C GLY A 108 -21.20 5.36 -9.80
N VAL A 109 -20.38 4.79 -8.92
CA VAL A 109 -19.03 5.31 -8.60
C VAL A 109 -18.02 4.57 -9.46
N ILE A 110 -18.08 3.23 -9.45
CA ILE A 110 -17.22 2.34 -10.24
C ILE A 110 -17.95 1.81 -11.47
N GLU A 111 -17.23 1.75 -12.58
CA GLU A 111 -17.61 0.98 -13.76
C GLU A 111 -17.24 -0.49 -13.53
N ILE A 112 -18.24 -1.37 -13.54
CA ILE A 112 -18.02 -2.78 -13.16
C ILE A 112 -17.14 -3.51 -14.16
N GLU A 113 -17.21 -3.15 -15.45
CA GLU A 113 -16.40 -3.77 -16.51
C GLU A 113 -14.90 -3.51 -16.29
N ASP A 114 -14.53 -2.25 -16.04
CA ASP A 114 -13.15 -1.86 -15.75
C ASP A 114 -12.66 -2.44 -14.42
N PHE A 115 -13.53 -2.44 -13.41
CA PHE A 115 -13.23 -3.05 -12.11
C PHE A 115 -12.90 -4.54 -12.26
N LEU A 116 -13.76 -5.30 -12.94
CA LEU A 116 -13.57 -6.73 -13.16
C LEU A 116 -12.36 -6.98 -14.06
N SER A 117 -12.25 -6.31 -15.20
CA SER A 117 -11.09 -6.43 -16.09
C SER A 117 -9.79 -6.19 -15.34
N GLY A 118 -9.72 -5.13 -14.52
CA GLY A 118 -8.54 -4.81 -13.72
C GLY A 118 -8.17 -5.93 -12.74
N TRP A 119 -9.14 -6.52 -12.05
CA TRP A 119 -8.90 -7.66 -11.15
C TRP A 119 -8.49 -8.93 -11.89
N PHE A 120 -9.07 -9.18 -13.07
CA PHE A 120 -8.78 -10.32 -13.93
C PHE A 120 -7.58 -10.09 -14.87
N ASN A 121 -6.55 -9.40 -14.39
CA ASN A 121 -5.29 -9.14 -15.13
C ASN A 121 -5.50 -8.49 -16.51
N ARG A 122 -6.44 -7.54 -16.62
CA ARG A 122 -6.85 -6.87 -17.86
C ARG A 122 -7.48 -7.81 -18.90
N ALA A 123 -8.12 -8.89 -18.45
CA ALA A 123 -8.93 -9.72 -19.33
C ALA A 123 -10.04 -8.90 -19.99
N ASP A 124 -10.40 -9.26 -21.22
CA ASP A 124 -11.59 -8.71 -21.87
C ASP A 124 -12.83 -9.01 -21.01
N PRO A 125 -13.61 -7.98 -20.59
CA PRO A 125 -14.80 -8.17 -19.75
C PRO A 125 -15.76 -9.24 -20.27
N THR A 126 -15.88 -9.38 -21.60
CA THR A 126 -16.78 -10.36 -22.24
C THR A 126 -16.38 -11.82 -22.00
N THR A 127 -15.12 -12.06 -21.63
CA THR A 127 -14.58 -13.40 -21.37
C THR A 127 -14.77 -13.85 -19.91
N ILE A 128 -15.12 -12.92 -19.03
CA ILE A 128 -15.40 -13.17 -17.62
C ILE A 128 -16.79 -13.80 -17.52
N LYS A 129 -16.92 -14.93 -16.81
CA LYS A 129 -18.18 -15.65 -16.63
C LYS A 129 -18.65 -15.60 -15.18
N VAL A 130 -19.92 -15.95 -14.96
CA VAL A 130 -20.53 -15.97 -13.61
C VAL A 130 -19.69 -16.79 -12.62
N GLY A 131 -19.24 -17.98 -12.99
CA GLY A 131 -18.43 -18.83 -12.11
C GLY A 131 -17.06 -18.23 -11.77
N ASN A 132 -16.47 -17.41 -12.66
CA ASN A 132 -15.25 -16.68 -12.33
C ASN A 132 -15.52 -15.58 -11.30
N LEU A 133 -16.66 -14.89 -11.42
CA LEU A 133 -17.05 -13.86 -10.46
C LEU A 133 -17.39 -14.46 -9.09
N GLU A 134 -18.05 -15.61 -9.03
CA GLU A 134 -18.30 -16.34 -7.79
C GLU A 134 -16.98 -16.70 -7.07
N ASP A 135 -15.99 -17.21 -7.82
CA ASP A 135 -14.66 -17.51 -7.28
C ASP A 135 -13.96 -16.24 -6.75
N PHE A 136 -14.09 -15.13 -7.48
CA PHE A 136 -13.54 -13.84 -7.07
C PHE A 136 -14.23 -13.28 -5.81
N VAL A 137 -15.56 -13.42 -5.68
CA VAL A 137 -16.31 -12.98 -4.50
C VAL A 137 -15.97 -13.84 -3.29
N ALA A 138 -15.89 -15.16 -3.46
CA ALA A 138 -15.45 -16.09 -2.41
C ALA A 138 -14.04 -15.73 -1.92
N TYR A 139 -13.12 -15.44 -2.84
CA TYR A 139 -11.80 -14.94 -2.51
C TYR A 139 -11.84 -13.58 -1.79
N GLY A 140 -12.48 -12.59 -2.39
CA GLY A 140 -12.37 -11.19 -1.99
C GLY A 140 -13.08 -10.85 -0.68
N PHE A 141 -14.20 -11.52 -0.36
CA PHE A 141 -14.99 -11.24 0.85
C PHE A 141 -14.83 -12.29 1.94
N TYR A 142 -14.50 -13.52 1.56
CA TYR A 142 -14.41 -14.63 2.51
C TYR A 142 -12.97 -15.15 2.65
N THR A 143 -12.05 -14.82 1.74
CA THR A 143 -10.68 -15.40 1.69
C THR A 143 -10.70 -16.93 1.56
N HIS A 144 -11.75 -17.49 0.94
CA HIS A 144 -11.94 -18.92 0.76
C HIS A 144 -12.18 -19.26 -0.71
N LYS A 145 -11.95 -20.53 -1.08
CA LYS A 145 -12.40 -21.06 -2.37
C LYS A 145 -13.89 -21.34 -2.31
N MET A 146 -14.59 -21.20 -3.44
CA MET A 146 -16.03 -21.46 -3.53
C MET A 146 -16.40 -22.86 -3.04
N GLU A 147 -15.58 -23.87 -3.36
CA GLU A 147 -15.82 -25.26 -2.97
C GLU A 147 -15.57 -25.54 -1.48
N ALA A 148 -14.85 -24.65 -0.78
CA ALA A 148 -14.55 -24.77 0.64
C ALA A 148 -15.60 -24.10 1.54
N LEU A 149 -16.52 -23.34 0.96
CA LEU A 149 -17.62 -22.68 1.66
C LEU A 149 -18.75 -23.68 1.95
N ASP A 150 -19.45 -23.47 3.07
CA ASP A 150 -20.69 -24.20 3.35
C ASP A 150 -21.84 -23.74 2.44
N SER A 151 -22.93 -24.49 2.40
CA SER A 151 -24.06 -24.20 1.50
C SER A 151 -24.67 -22.81 1.71
N LYS A 152 -24.67 -22.33 2.95
CA LYS A 152 -25.21 -21.00 3.30
C LYS A 152 -24.31 -19.89 2.77
N ALA A 153 -22.99 -20.01 2.93
CA ALA A 153 -22.03 -19.05 2.42
C ALA A 153 -21.97 -19.07 0.89
N GLN A 154 -22.09 -20.24 0.26
CA GLN A 154 -22.21 -20.36 -1.19
C GLN A 154 -23.45 -19.62 -1.73
N GLU A 155 -24.60 -19.79 -1.06
CA GLU A 155 -25.83 -19.06 -1.41
C GLU A 155 -25.65 -17.54 -1.26
N GLN A 156 -24.97 -17.07 -0.20
CA GLN A 156 -24.66 -15.65 -0.03
C GLN A 156 -23.74 -15.09 -1.12
N VAL A 157 -22.74 -15.87 -1.57
CA VAL A 157 -21.90 -15.51 -2.72
C VAL A 157 -22.74 -15.37 -3.98
N GLN A 158 -23.57 -16.37 -4.28
CA GLN A 158 -24.42 -16.39 -5.48
C GLN A 158 -25.43 -15.24 -5.47
N GLN A 159 -26.06 -14.97 -4.33
CA GLN A 159 -26.98 -13.85 -4.17
C GLN A 159 -26.27 -12.52 -4.40
N PHE A 160 -25.08 -12.32 -3.82
CA PHE A 160 -24.31 -11.09 -4.04
C PHE A 160 -23.91 -10.92 -5.51
N VAL A 161 -23.53 -12.00 -6.20
CA VAL A 161 -23.26 -11.97 -7.65
C VAL A 161 -24.51 -11.59 -8.45
N ALA A 162 -25.70 -12.07 -8.06
CA ALA A 162 -26.96 -11.64 -8.67
C ALA A 162 -27.23 -10.14 -8.42
N ASP A 163 -27.06 -9.68 -7.18
CA ASP A 163 -27.26 -8.28 -6.78
C ASP A 163 -26.35 -7.34 -7.59
N VAL A 164 -25.07 -7.70 -7.77
CA VAL A 164 -24.12 -6.93 -8.59
C VAL A 164 -24.58 -6.86 -10.05
N GLN A 165 -24.99 -7.98 -10.64
CA GLN A 165 -25.45 -8.00 -12.04
C GLN A 165 -26.71 -7.17 -12.24
N ASP A 166 -27.65 -7.21 -11.29
CA ASP A 166 -28.90 -6.44 -11.37
C ASP A 166 -28.65 -4.95 -11.15
N LEU A 167 -27.85 -4.59 -10.15
CA LEU A 167 -27.59 -3.20 -9.77
C LEU A 167 -26.76 -2.45 -10.81
N TRP A 168 -25.75 -3.10 -11.41
CA TRP A 168 -24.97 -2.53 -12.52
C TRP A 168 -25.59 -2.77 -13.90
N LYS A 169 -26.71 -3.51 -13.98
CA LYS A 169 -27.35 -3.91 -15.24
C LYS A 169 -26.38 -4.60 -16.21
N TYR A 170 -25.46 -5.38 -15.65
CA TYR A 170 -24.38 -6.03 -16.37
C TYR A 170 -24.52 -7.54 -16.20
N LYS A 171 -24.87 -8.26 -17.27
CA LYS A 171 -25.12 -9.70 -17.24
C LYS A 171 -23.91 -10.46 -17.77
N LEU A 172 -23.36 -11.33 -16.93
CA LEU A 172 -22.23 -12.17 -17.29
C LEU A 172 -22.70 -13.46 -17.99
N PRO A 173 -21.96 -13.98 -18.97
CA PRO A 173 -22.24 -15.28 -19.55
C PRO A 173 -22.13 -16.40 -18.50
N PRO A 174 -22.99 -17.44 -18.57
CA PRO A 174 -22.96 -18.55 -17.63
C PRO A 174 -21.72 -19.43 -17.81
N GLY A 175 -21.34 -20.13 -16.74
CA GLY A 175 -20.23 -21.07 -16.70
C GLY A 175 -18.95 -20.48 -16.11
N ARG A 176 -17.81 -21.12 -16.41
CA ARG A 176 -16.48 -20.72 -15.93
C ARG A 176 -15.49 -20.71 -17.09
N ASN A 177 -14.61 -19.71 -17.13
CA ASN A 177 -13.51 -19.62 -18.09
C ASN A 177 -12.21 -20.00 -17.38
N THR A 178 -11.54 -21.04 -17.85
CA THR A 178 -10.30 -21.58 -17.23
C THR A 178 -9.03 -20.87 -17.71
N ASP A 179 -9.12 -20.04 -18.76
CA ASP A 179 -7.97 -19.39 -19.38
C ASP A 179 -7.63 -18.04 -18.72
N ILE A 180 -8.51 -17.55 -17.83
CA ILE A 180 -8.35 -16.29 -17.11
C ILE A 180 -8.19 -16.55 -15.61
N ASN A 181 -7.42 -15.69 -14.96
CA ASN A 181 -7.22 -15.71 -13.50
C ASN A 181 -7.31 -14.28 -12.96
N PHE A 182 -7.76 -14.13 -11.72
CA PHE A 182 -7.72 -12.86 -11.00
C PHE A 182 -6.45 -12.74 -10.15
N MET A 183 -6.13 -11.51 -9.75
CA MET A 183 -5.05 -11.22 -8.80
C MET A 183 -5.39 -11.81 -7.42
N ALA A 184 -4.81 -12.97 -7.09
CA ALA A 184 -5.04 -13.70 -5.84
C ALA A 184 -3.90 -13.47 -4.84
N HIS A 185 -3.54 -12.20 -4.62
CA HIS A 185 -2.36 -11.77 -3.87
C HIS A 185 -2.20 -12.42 -2.49
N LEU A 186 -3.31 -12.78 -1.82
CA LEU A 186 -3.29 -13.45 -0.52
C LEU A 186 -2.83 -14.90 -0.57
N TRP A 187 -3.05 -15.57 -1.70
CA TRP A 187 -2.76 -16.99 -1.90
C TRP A 187 -1.48 -17.23 -2.70
N GLU A 188 -1.01 -16.21 -3.40
CA GLU A 188 0.20 -16.28 -4.19
C GLU A 188 1.47 -16.25 -3.32
N PRO A 189 2.58 -16.86 -3.80
CA PRO A 189 3.87 -16.74 -3.14
C PRO A 189 4.34 -15.28 -3.03
N LEU A 190 5.02 -14.95 -1.94
CA LEU A 190 5.63 -13.64 -1.74
C LEU A 190 6.66 -13.37 -2.84
N ARG A 191 6.47 -12.27 -3.56
CA ARG A 191 7.39 -11.81 -4.61
C ARG A 191 8.45 -10.93 -3.96
N VAL A 192 9.54 -11.53 -3.50
CA VAL A 192 10.59 -10.83 -2.75
C VAL A 192 11.95 -10.95 -3.40
N PHE A 193 12.81 -9.96 -3.13
CA PHE A 193 14.24 -10.05 -3.36
C PHE A 193 14.99 -10.00 -2.03
N PRO A 194 16.13 -10.70 -1.91
CA PRO A 194 17.03 -10.49 -0.79
C PRO A 194 17.73 -9.15 -0.95
N LEU A 195 17.04 -8.07 -0.55
CA LEU A 195 17.63 -6.73 -0.57
C LEU A 195 18.83 -6.69 0.39
N PRO A 196 19.98 -6.12 -0.02
CA PRO A 196 21.17 -6.05 0.82
C PRO A 196 20.90 -5.38 2.17
N LEU A 197 21.66 -5.77 3.19
CA LEU A 197 21.63 -5.15 4.52
C LEU A 197 21.86 -3.64 4.42
N ALA A 198 22.73 -3.19 3.52
CA ALA A 198 22.97 -1.76 3.28
C ALA A 198 21.67 -0.97 3.00
N LEU A 199 20.76 -1.50 2.17
CA LEU A 199 19.50 -0.81 1.86
C LEU A 199 18.59 -0.68 3.07
N HIS A 200 18.58 -1.70 3.93
CA HIS A 200 17.84 -1.65 5.19
C HIS A 200 18.44 -0.63 6.15
N LEU A 201 19.77 -0.59 6.28
CA LEU A 201 20.45 0.42 7.10
C LEU A 201 20.17 1.84 6.60
N VAL A 202 20.12 2.07 5.28
CA VAL A 202 19.74 3.36 4.71
C VAL A 202 18.30 3.71 5.10
N SER A 203 17.36 2.78 4.94
CA SER A 203 15.95 3.00 5.33
C SER A 203 15.80 3.29 6.82
N GLU A 204 16.45 2.52 7.69
CA GLU A 204 16.46 2.73 9.14
C GLU A 204 17.11 4.06 9.53
N THR A 205 18.18 4.47 8.83
CA THR A 205 18.83 5.76 9.05
C THR A 205 17.92 6.92 8.66
N LEU A 206 17.22 6.82 7.51
CA LEU A 206 16.23 7.81 7.10
C LEU A 206 15.08 7.88 8.13
N TYR A 207 14.57 6.73 8.56
CA TYR A 207 13.54 6.65 9.59
C TYR A 207 13.98 7.33 10.90
N PHE A 208 15.18 7.02 11.38
CA PHE A 208 15.77 7.63 12.57
C PHE A 208 16.00 9.13 12.41
N SER A 209 16.41 9.57 11.22
CA SER A 209 16.59 11.00 10.91
C SER A 209 15.26 11.75 10.95
N CYS A 210 14.20 11.20 10.36
CA CYS A 210 12.85 11.75 10.46
C CYS A 210 12.34 11.77 11.91
N TYR A 211 12.60 10.71 12.68
CA TYR A 211 12.28 10.65 14.10
C TYR A 211 12.94 11.79 14.87
N CYS A 212 14.25 12.00 14.69
CA CYS A 212 14.99 13.09 15.31
C CYS A 212 14.47 14.46 14.87
N ALA A 213 14.18 14.64 13.57
CA ALA A 213 13.62 15.89 13.06
C ALA A 213 12.27 16.24 13.71
N LEU A 214 11.38 15.26 13.90
CA LEU A 214 10.10 15.47 14.58
C LEU A 214 10.27 15.84 16.06
N ILE A 215 11.18 15.19 16.78
CA ILE A 215 11.50 15.55 18.17
C ILE A 215 12.06 16.98 18.24
N LEU A 216 12.98 17.35 17.34
CA LEU A 216 13.54 18.69 17.27
C LEU A 216 12.49 19.75 16.89
N ALA A 217 11.46 19.37 16.14
CA ALA A 217 10.30 20.20 15.82
C ALA A 217 9.26 20.28 16.95
N GLY A 218 9.53 19.68 18.12
CA GLY A 218 8.66 19.77 19.30
C GLY A 218 7.55 18.72 19.35
N PHE A 219 7.57 17.69 18.50
CA PHE A 219 6.64 16.57 18.59
C PHE A 219 7.06 15.60 19.69
N SER A 220 6.07 14.94 20.29
CA SER A 220 6.26 13.82 21.22
C SER A 220 5.78 12.53 20.58
N ALA A 221 6.62 11.50 20.59
CA ALA A 221 6.30 10.17 20.07
C ALA A 221 5.56 9.34 21.13
N TYR A 222 4.50 8.66 20.71
CA TYR A 222 3.73 7.74 21.54
C TYR A 222 3.52 6.42 20.80
N GLN A 223 3.20 5.37 21.54
CA GLN A 223 2.86 4.07 20.98
C GLN A 223 1.61 3.52 21.67
N SER A 224 0.61 3.09 20.88
CA SER A 224 -0.57 2.36 21.36
C SER A 224 -0.82 1.18 20.43
N ASP A 225 -1.04 -0.01 20.98
CA ASP A 225 -1.42 -1.23 20.23
C ASP A 225 -0.52 -1.55 19.03
N GLY A 226 0.77 -1.27 19.16
CA GLY A 226 1.76 -1.47 18.08
C GLY A 226 1.88 -0.32 17.09
N PHE A 227 1.05 0.72 17.21
CA PHE A 227 1.07 1.90 16.34
C PHE A 227 1.83 3.04 16.98
N ARG A 228 2.76 3.62 16.22
CA ARG A 228 3.47 4.83 16.62
C ARG A 228 2.78 6.04 16.03
N TYR A 229 2.45 7.02 16.87
CA TYR A 229 1.88 8.28 16.46
C TYR A 229 2.62 9.43 17.14
N TRP A 230 2.47 10.62 16.57
CA TRP A 230 3.18 11.82 17.02
C TRP A 230 2.16 12.88 17.40
N ILE A 231 2.34 13.47 18.57
CA ILE A 231 1.53 14.60 19.02
C ILE A 231 2.42 15.83 19.04
N TRP A 232 2.00 16.86 18.31
CA TRP A 232 2.52 18.21 18.50
C TRP A 232 1.55 19.00 19.37
N ARG A 233 2.09 19.77 20.31
CA ARG A 233 1.32 20.69 21.15
C ARG A 233 1.95 22.07 21.00
N PRO A 234 1.18 23.14 20.72
CA PRO A 234 1.71 24.49 20.70
C PRO A 234 2.31 24.83 22.08
N HIS A 235 3.45 25.52 22.09
CA HIS A 235 4.10 25.91 23.33
C HIS A 235 3.28 27.02 24.00
N MET A 236 2.83 26.80 25.25
CA MET A 236 1.95 27.71 25.99
C MET A 236 2.52 29.13 26.18
N ALA A 237 3.83 29.32 26.02
CA ALA A 237 4.50 30.62 26.11
C ALA A 237 4.35 31.50 24.85
N ASP A 238 4.02 30.90 23.71
CA ASP A 238 3.82 31.61 22.42
C ASP A 238 2.35 31.99 22.17
N MET A 239 1.44 31.59 23.07
CA MET A 239 0.05 32.03 23.09
C MET A 239 -0.01 33.38 23.84
N PRO A 240 -0.66 34.43 23.29
CA PRO A 240 -0.90 35.66 24.05
C PRO A 240 -1.58 35.32 25.37
N GLU A 241 -1.21 35.99 26.48
CA GLU A 241 -1.69 35.71 27.84
C GLU A 241 -3.21 35.46 27.88
N ALA A 242 -3.57 34.18 27.77
CA ALA A 242 -4.96 33.78 27.67
C ALA A 242 -5.53 33.77 29.09
N GLU A 243 -6.59 34.55 29.30
CA GLU A 243 -7.29 34.60 30.59
C GLU A 243 -7.74 33.19 30.98
N GLU A 244 -7.94 32.94 32.28
CA GLU A 244 -8.25 31.61 32.84
C GLU A 244 -9.47 30.92 32.17
N LYS A 245 -10.34 31.73 31.54
CA LYS A 245 -11.50 31.31 30.74
C LYS A 245 -11.16 30.70 29.37
N ASP A 246 -10.07 31.14 28.75
CA ASP A 246 -9.56 30.60 27.48
C ASP A 246 -8.82 29.27 27.68
N ARG A 247 -8.38 28.97 28.92
CA ARG A 247 -7.78 27.67 29.27
C ARG A 247 -8.82 26.55 29.30
N GLU A 248 -10.05 26.83 29.73
CA GLU A 248 -11.17 25.88 29.64
C GLU A 248 -11.62 25.69 28.18
N ALA A 249 -11.62 26.76 27.35
CA ALA A 249 -11.90 26.66 25.92
C ALA A 249 -10.78 25.97 25.11
N SER A 250 -9.51 26.09 25.52
CA SER A 250 -8.39 25.35 24.94
C SER A 250 -8.42 23.86 25.31
N ALA A 251 -9.09 23.48 26.41
CA ALA A 251 -9.39 22.08 26.67
C ALA A 251 -10.48 21.53 25.71
N GLU A 252 -11.25 22.41 25.03
CA GLU A 252 -12.19 22.06 23.95
C GLU A 252 -11.54 22.06 22.55
N THR A 253 -10.27 22.48 22.38
CA THR A 253 -9.59 22.35 21.07
C THR A 253 -9.26 20.89 20.80
N ALA A 254 -10.17 20.23 20.10
CA ALA A 254 -10.09 18.82 19.85
C ALA A 254 -9.02 18.50 18.78
N PRO A 255 -8.29 17.37 18.93
CA PRO A 255 -7.09 17.07 18.16
C PRO A 255 -7.38 16.90 16.66
N ILE A 256 -6.48 17.41 15.81
CA ILE A 256 -6.42 17.05 14.39
C ILE A 256 -5.56 15.80 14.24
N PHE A 257 -6.16 14.76 13.65
CA PHE A 257 -5.43 13.60 13.21
C PHE A 257 -4.93 13.83 11.77
N PHE A 258 -3.63 14.08 11.63
CA PHE A 258 -2.97 14.14 10.33
C PHE A 258 -2.43 12.76 9.98
N LEU A 259 -2.88 12.23 8.85
CA LEU A 259 -2.55 10.88 8.43
C LEU A 259 -2.08 10.87 6.97
N HIS A 260 -0.83 10.44 6.76
CA HIS A 260 -0.18 10.47 5.46
C HIS A 260 0.11 9.05 4.93
N GLY A 261 -0.23 8.82 3.66
CA GLY A 261 -0.29 7.49 3.05
C GLY A 261 1.02 6.85 2.57
N VAL A 262 2.20 7.45 2.78
CA VAL A 262 3.43 7.06 2.03
C VAL A 262 4.18 5.83 2.56
N GLY A 263 3.65 5.10 3.54
CA GLY A 263 4.19 3.79 3.93
C GLY A 263 3.11 2.93 4.56
N LEU A 264 2.58 1.97 3.80
CA LEU A 264 1.47 1.09 4.19
C LEU A 264 0.13 1.80 4.46
N GLY A 265 -0.03 3.06 4.03
CA GLY A 265 -1.31 3.76 4.11
C GLY A 265 -1.85 3.90 5.54
N LEU A 266 -3.08 4.39 5.63
CA LEU A 266 -3.86 4.47 6.86
C LEU A 266 -4.21 3.10 7.47
N LEU A 267 -3.76 1.99 6.89
CA LEU A 267 -4.14 0.62 7.25
C LEU A 267 -3.99 0.30 8.75
N PRO A 268 -2.94 0.80 9.46
CA PRO A 268 -2.82 0.63 10.91
C PRO A 268 -3.77 1.54 11.74
N TYR A 269 -4.32 2.61 11.15
CA TYR A 269 -4.99 3.70 11.88
C TYR A 269 -6.52 3.62 11.84
N LEU A 270 -7.13 2.66 11.13
CA LEU A 270 -8.59 2.53 11.07
C LEU A 270 -9.21 2.31 12.46
N GLY A 271 -8.51 1.62 13.36
CA GLY A 271 -8.93 1.45 14.76
C GLY A 271 -8.85 2.73 15.59
N LEU A 272 -8.11 3.75 15.12
CA LEU A 272 -7.98 5.06 15.77
C LEU A 272 -9.00 6.08 15.25
N LEU A 273 -9.66 5.81 14.12
CA LEU A 273 -10.81 6.58 13.63
C LEU A 273 -12.06 6.20 14.42
N HIS A 274 -12.03 6.50 15.72
CA HIS A 274 -13.21 6.43 16.56
C HIS A 274 -14.10 7.65 16.31
N LYS A 275 -15.40 7.56 16.62
CA LYS A 275 -16.35 8.68 16.50
C LYS A 275 -15.96 9.91 17.35
N ASP A 276 -15.00 9.75 18.25
CA ASP A 276 -14.45 10.81 19.09
C ASP A 276 -13.31 11.58 18.42
N VAL A 277 -12.86 11.16 17.23
CA VAL A 277 -11.93 11.96 16.42
C VAL A 277 -12.67 13.16 15.88
N HIS A 278 -12.29 14.34 16.34
CA HIS A 278 -12.94 15.59 15.94
C HIS A 278 -12.66 15.97 14.48
N SER A 279 -11.43 15.76 14.01
CA SER A 279 -11.00 16.20 12.69
C SER A 279 -9.89 15.32 12.12
N VAL A 280 -9.95 15.07 10.82
CA VAL A 280 -8.93 14.26 10.10
C VAL A 280 -8.46 14.94 8.82
N VAL A 281 -7.17 14.82 8.52
CA VAL A 281 -6.61 15.15 7.21
C VAL A 281 -5.95 13.91 6.64
N LEU A 282 -6.46 13.47 5.50
CA LEU A 282 -6.00 12.31 4.76
C LEU A 282 -5.21 12.77 3.52
N VAL A 283 -4.01 12.23 3.35
CA VAL A 283 -3.08 12.67 2.31
C VAL A 283 -2.66 11.47 1.45
N ASP A 284 -3.09 11.47 0.18
CA ASP A 284 -3.11 10.33 -0.75
C ASP A 284 -3.62 9.05 -0.06
N PRO A 285 -4.93 8.98 0.27
CA PRO A 285 -5.48 7.95 1.13
C PRO A 285 -5.55 6.58 0.44
N VAL A 286 -4.48 5.80 0.52
CA VAL A 286 -4.45 4.39 0.07
C VAL A 286 -5.53 3.53 0.77
N CYS A 287 -6.05 3.98 1.92
CA CYS A 287 -7.16 3.33 2.62
C CYS A 287 -8.53 3.54 1.96
N MET A 288 -8.69 4.52 1.07
CA MET A 288 -9.93 4.71 0.31
C MET A 288 -9.82 3.96 -1.02
N MET A 289 -10.93 3.41 -1.50
CA MET A 289 -10.97 2.63 -2.73
C MET A 289 -9.98 1.44 -2.78
N THR A 290 -9.63 0.85 -1.63
CA THR A 290 -8.74 -0.33 -1.55
C THR A 290 -9.26 -1.54 -2.31
N CYS A 291 -10.59 -1.63 -2.52
CA CYS A 291 -11.21 -2.64 -3.35
C CYS A 291 -10.86 -2.52 -4.83
N TYR A 292 -10.45 -1.32 -5.28
CA TYR A 292 -10.18 -1.05 -6.69
C TYR A 292 -8.85 -1.69 -7.10
N PRO A 293 -8.78 -2.39 -8.25
CA PRO A 293 -7.63 -3.21 -8.60
C PRO A 293 -6.33 -2.40 -8.82
N GLN A 294 -6.43 -1.10 -9.09
CA GLN A 294 -5.31 -0.22 -9.42
C GLN A 294 -4.13 -0.32 -8.43
N LEU A 295 -4.40 -0.27 -7.13
CA LEU A 295 -3.36 -0.32 -6.10
C LEU A 295 -2.53 -1.61 -6.20
N LEU A 296 -3.19 -2.77 -6.16
CA LEU A 296 -2.51 -4.06 -6.23
C LEU A 296 -1.88 -4.29 -7.60
N ALA A 297 -2.61 -3.96 -8.68
CA ALA A 297 -2.11 -4.08 -10.05
C ALA A 297 -0.80 -3.30 -10.22
N ASN A 298 -0.73 -2.05 -9.75
CA ASN A 298 0.44 -1.19 -9.96
C ASN A 298 1.54 -1.39 -8.90
N PHE A 299 1.21 -1.79 -7.68
CA PHE A 299 2.20 -1.96 -6.60
C PHE A 299 2.77 -3.39 -6.53
N VAL A 300 1.93 -4.41 -6.70
CA VAL A 300 2.29 -5.82 -6.48
C VAL A 300 2.58 -6.55 -7.80
N TYR A 301 1.77 -6.31 -8.84
CA TYR A 301 1.79 -7.09 -10.09
C TYR A 301 2.56 -6.43 -11.25
N LYS A 302 2.56 -5.10 -11.34
CA LYS A 302 3.21 -4.37 -12.43
C LYS A 302 4.72 -4.59 -12.40
N LEU A 303 5.26 -4.99 -13.55
CA LEU A 303 6.69 -5.03 -13.79
C LEU A 303 7.15 -3.70 -14.37
N PRO A 304 8.25 -3.12 -13.89
CA PRO A 304 8.81 -1.92 -14.48
C PRO A 304 9.34 -2.26 -15.87
N SER A 305 9.10 -1.39 -16.84
CA SER A 305 9.76 -1.51 -18.14
C SER A 305 11.20 -1.00 -18.01
N MET A 306 12.19 -1.86 -18.23
CA MET A 306 13.62 -1.50 -18.18
C MET A 306 13.96 -0.33 -19.11
N ARG A 307 13.33 -0.28 -20.30
CA ARG A 307 13.47 0.85 -21.23
C ARG A 307 12.97 2.15 -20.64
N SER A 308 11.86 2.13 -19.90
CA SER A 308 11.32 3.32 -19.23
C SER A 308 12.15 3.76 -18.02
N ALA A 309 12.72 2.79 -17.29
CA ALA A 309 13.53 3.02 -16.10
C ALA A 309 14.82 3.79 -16.42
N LEU A 310 15.44 3.48 -17.56
CA LEU A 310 16.68 4.13 -18.00
C LEU A 310 16.44 5.44 -18.77
N SER A 311 15.22 5.70 -19.24
CA SER A 311 14.93 6.83 -20.13
C SER A 311 14.22 8.02 -19.48
N SER A 312 13.69 7.87 -18.26
CA SER A 312 12.92 8.93 -17.60
C SER A 312 13.07 8.94 -16.08
N PRO A 313 13.06 10.11 -15.42
CA PRO A 313 13.03 10.21 -13.95
C PRO A 313 11.84 9.48 -13.32
N LEU A 314 10.66 9.56 -13.96
CA LEU A 314 9.46 8.86 -13.51
C LEU A 314 9.62 7.33 -13.62
N GLY A 315 10.25 6.85 -14.69
CA GLY A 315 10.59 5.43 -14.84
C GLY A 315 11.57 4.95 -13.78
N MET A 316 12.58 5.75 -13.45
CA MET A 316 13.54 5.46 -12.37
C MET A 316 12.83 5.38 -11.01
N ALA A 317 11.97 6.34 -10.68
CA ALA A 317 11.17 6.32 -9.46
C ALA A 317 10.28 5.07 -9.39
N ASN A 318 9.66 4.68 -10.50
CA ASN A 318 8.87 3.44 -10.59
C ASN A 318 9.72 2.18 -10.41
N ALA A 319 10.95 2.15 -10.93
CA ALA A 319 11.86 1.04 -10.72
C ALA A 319 12.30 0.93 -9.25
N ILE A 320 12.62 2.07 -8.61
CA ILE A 320 12.94 2.12 -7.18
C ILE A 320 11.75 1.63 -6.35
N ARG A 321 10.54 2.14 -6.62
CA ARG A 321 9.31 1.69 -5.97
C ARG A 321 9.12 0.18 -6.13
N TRP A 322 9.32 -0.35 -7.34
CA TRP A 322 9.21 -1.78 -7.58
C TRP A 322 10.23 -2.58 -6.77
N VAL A 323 11.50 -2.15 -6.69
CA VAL A 323 12.51 -2.82 -5.85
C VAL A 323 12.12 -2.80 -4.37
N LEU A 324 11.68 -1.65 -3.86
CA LEU A 324 11.26 -1.49 -2.47
C LEU A 324 10.01 -2.33 -2.16
N ALA A 325 9.06 -2.44 -3.08
CA ALA A 325 7.88 -3.30 -2.94
C ALA A 325 8.21 -4.81 -2.83
N ARG A 326 9.45 -5.22 -3.15
CA ARG A 326 9.94 -6.60 -3.03
C ARG A 326 10.67 -6.85 -1.71
N GLU A 327 10.70 -5.88 -0.81
CA GLU A 327 11.11 -6.10 0.58
C GLU A 327 10.14 -7.09 1.25
N LEU A 328 10.66 -7.96 2.13
CA LEU A 328 9.95 -9.08 2.70
C LEU A 328 8.74 -8.66 3.56
N VAL A 329 8.89 -7.65 4.42
CA VAL A 329 7.82 -7.14 5.29
C VAL A 329 6.76 -6.38 4.48
N ILE A 330 7.17 -5.60 3.48
CA ILE A 330 6.24 -4.93 2.56
C ILE A 330 5.42 -5.97 1.78
N ALA A 331 6.08 -6.99 1.20
CA ALA A 331 5.42 -8.06 0.48
C ALA A 331 4.49 -8.87 1.40
N GLU A 332 4.91 -9.20 2.62
CA GLU A 332 4.05 -9.85 3.62
C GLU A 332 2.81 -9.01 3.91
N THR A 333 2.96 -7.69 4.07
CA THR A 333 1.83 -6.81 4.36
C THR A 333 0.78 -6.85 3.25
N PHE A 334 1.21 -6.67 1.99
CA PHE A 334 0.28 -6.70 0.87
C PHE A 334 -0.24 -8.11 0.58
N CYS A 335 0.56 -9.16 0.70
CA CYS A 335 0.16 -10.50 0.29
C CYS A 335 -0.34 -11.38 1.43
N ARG A 336 -0.34 -10.95 2.70
CA ARG A 336 -0.86 -11.76 3.82
C ARG A 336 -1.76 -10.98 4.77
N LYS A 337 -1.68 -9.65 4.77
CA LYS A 337 -2.44 -8.80 5.71
C LYS A 337 -3.43 -7.88 5.00
N PHE A 338 -3.28 -7.65 3.70
CA PHE A 338 -4.16 -6.76 2.93
C PHE A 338 -5.49 -7.43 2.55
N LEU A 339 -6.39 -7.47 3.52
CA LEU A 339 -7.81 -7.80 3.33
C LEU A 339 -8.56 -6.51 3.00
N TRP A 340 -8.62 -6.14 1.72
CA TRP A 340 -9.17 -4.85 1.29
C TRP A 340 -10.54 -4.54 1.90
N HIS A 341 -11.40 -5.56 2.05
CA HIS A 341 -12.78 -5.44 2.55
C HIS A 341 -12.83 -5.01 4.02
N SER A 342 -11.83 -5.37 4.82
CA SER A 342 -11.72 -4.95 6.23
C SER A 342 -10.88 -3.67 6.41
N LEU A 343 -10.20 -3.24 5.35
CA LEU A 343 -9.23 -2.14 5.38
C LEU A 343 -9.71 -0.88 4.64
N MET A 344 -10.79 -1.00 3.89
CA MET A 344 -11.36 0.15 3.18
C MET A 344 -11.96 1.12 4.19
N LEU A 345 -11.44 2.36 4.19
CA LEU A 345 -12.10 3.48 4.84
C LEU A 345 -13.21 3.99 3.93
N TRP A 346 -14.40 4.10 4.48
CA TRP A 346 -15.56 4.57 3.74
C TRP A 346 -15.94 6.00 4.16
N PRO A 347 -16.68 6.73 3.31
CA PRO A 347 -17.10 8.08 3.63
C PRO A 347 -17.91 8.20 4.93
N GLU A 348 -18.69 7.17 5.28
CA GLU A 348 -19.51 7.17 6.51
C GLU A 348 -18.68 6.98 7.78
N ASP A 349 -17.45 6.51 7.64
CA ASP A 349 -16.51 6.30 8.74
C ASP A 349 -15.68 7.57 9.02
N LEU A 350 -15.79 8.60 8.15
CA LEU A 350 -15.08 9.86 8.33
C LEU A 350 -15.76 10.74 9.40
N PRO A 351 -14.98 11.50 10.19
CA PRO A 351 -15.54 12.48 11.10
C PRO A 351 -16.16 13.65 10.32
N GLN A 352 -16.98 14.45 11.01
CA GLN A 352 -17.67 15.59 10.39
C GLN A 352 -16.70 16.59 9.73
N ARG A 353 -15.51 16.76 10.32
CA ARG A 353 -14.45 17.64 9.81
C ARG A 353 -13.35 16.79 9.18
N ALA A 354 -13.41 16.58 7.88
CA ALA A 354 -12.39 15.81 7.15
C ALA A 354 -11.86 16.62 5.96
N VAL A 355 -10.56 16.52 5.69
CA VAL A 355 -9.94 16.94 4.43
C VAL A 355 -9.33 15.70 3.79
N VAL A 356 -9.62 15.51 2.51
CA VAL A 356 -9.04 14.44 1.70
C VAL A 356 -8.25 15.09 0.58
N ALA A 357 -6.93 15.08 0.70
CA ALA A 357 -6.00 15.53 -0.31
C ALA A 357 -5.55 14.34 -1.16
N ALA A 358 -5.79 14.40 -2.47
CA ALA A 358 -5.39 13.35 -3.41
C ALA A 358 -4.77 13.93 -4.68
N SER A 359 -3.90 13.14 -5.29
CA SER A 359 -3.18 13.47 -6.52
C SER A 359 -3.89 12.92 -7.76
N CYS A 360 -4.18 13.75 -8.77
CA CYS A 360 -4.92 13.30 -9.97
C CYS A 360 -4.15 12.28 -10.83
N ASN A 361 -2.81 12.35 -10.87
CA ASN A 361 -1.97 11.40 -11.60
C ASN A 361 -1.39 10.30 -10.68
N ASP A 362 -2.08 10.00 -9.57
CA ASP A 362 -1.73 8.92 -8.67
C ASP A 362 -2.01 7.55 -9.30
N ASP A 363 -0.99 6.71 -9.42
CA ASP A 363 -1.11 5.37 -9.96
C ASP A 363 -1.41 4.31 -8.89
N LEU A 364 -1.58 4.69 -7.63
CA LEU A 364 -1.96 3.85 -6.50
C LEU A 364 -3.40 4.13 -6.04
N VAL A 365 -3.73 5.41 -5.82
CA VAL A 365 -5.06 5.84 -5.36
C VAL A 365 -5.84 6.45 -6.52
N PRO A 366 -7.01 5.89 -6.90
CA PRO A 366 -7.83 6.48 -7.95
C PRO A 366 -8.55 7.74 -7.43
N ALA A 367 -7.90 8.90 -7.49
CA ALA A 367 -8.39 10.16 -6.90
C ALA A 367 -9.80 10.57 -7.38
N GLU A 368 -10.11 10.37 -8.66
CA GLU A 368 -11.45 10.62 -9.21
C GLU A 368 -12.52 9.71 -8.59
N LEU A 369 -12.20 8.44 -8.37
CA LEU A 369 -13.14 7.50 -7.74
C LEU A 369 -13.35 7.83 -6.26
N VAL A 370 -12.29 8.24 -5.56
CA VAL A 370 -12.39 8.75 -4.18
C VAL A 370 -13.33 9.97 -4.12
N GLN A 371 -13.17 10.93 -5.03
CA GLN A 371 -14.05 12.10 -5.12
C GLN A 371 -15.51 11.69 -5.38
N ARG A 372 -15.75 10.82 -6.36
CA ARG A 372 -17.10 10.32 -6.67
C ARG A 372 -17.72 9.57 -5.51
N GLN A 373 -16.93 8.78 -4.77
CA GLN A 373 -17.38 8.05 -3.59
C GLN A 373 -17.84 9.01 -2.50
N LEU A 374 -17.04 10.05 -2.18
CA LEU A 374 -17.39 11.08 -1.20
C LEU A 374 -18.65 11.84 -1.59
N GLN A 375 -18.75 12.24 -2.87
CA GLN A 375 -19.92 12.95 -3.40
C GLN A 375 -21.18 12.09 -3.32
N LYS A 376 -21.10 10.82 -3.72
CA LYS A 376 -22.25 9.91 -3.70
C LYS A 376 -22.74 9.66 -2.27
N ALA A 377 -21.84 9.54 -1.31
CA ALA A 377 -22.18 9.37 0.09
C ALA A 377 -22.72 10.65 0.76
N GLY A 378 -22.65 11.81 0.07
CA GLY A 378 -23.02 13.10 0.66
C GLY A 378 -22.09 13.51 1.81
N SER A 379 -20.81 13.10 1.75
CA SER A 379 -19.83 13.38 2.80
C SER A 379 -19.58 14.89 2.92
N SER A 380 -19.38 15.38 4.16
CA SER A 380 -18.94 16.75 4.44
C SER A 380 -17.44 16.96 4.30
N ALA A 381 -16.69 15.92 3.90
CA ALA A 381 -15.26 16.00 3.70
C ALA A 381 -14.89 17.00 2.58
N ILE A 382 -13.92 17.86 2.86
CA ILE A 382 -13.33 18.76 1.87
C ILE A 382 -12.40 17.93 0.98
N MET A 383 -12.68 17.88 -0.32
CA MET A 383 -11.82 17.21 -1.29
C MET A 383 -10.84 18.21 -1.90
N MET A 384 -9.54 17.98 -1.72
CA MET A 384 -8.46 18.71 -2.38
C MET A 384 -7.84 17.82 -3.46
N LEU A 385 -7.78 18.31 -4.70
CA LEU A 385 -7.22 17.57 -5.82
C LEU A 385 -6.04 18.32 -6.41
N HIS A 386 -4.86 17.69 -6.37
CA HIS A 386 -3.70 18.23 -7.05
C HIS A 386 -3.71 17.81 -8.53
N PRO A 387 -3.75 18.75 -9.50
CA PRO A 387 -4.07 18.46 -10.89
C PRO A 387 -3.03 17.60 -11.62
N THR A 388 -1.75 17.73 -11.27
CA THR A 388 -0.65 17.12 -12.02
C THR A 388 0.25 16.19 -11.20
N ALA A 389 0.07 16.11 -9.88
CA ALA A 389 0.95 15.36 -9.01
C ALA A 389 0.70 13.85 -9.19
N CYS A 390 1.77 13.08 -9.05
CA CYS A 390 1.71 11.64 -8.78
C CYS A 390 1.62 11.43 -7.25
N HIS A 391 1.49 10.18 -6.81
CA HIS A 391 1.45 9.83 -5.38
C HIS A 391 2.60 10.47 -4.59
N GLY A 392 2.28 11.23 -3.54
CA GLY A 392 3.20 12.00 -2.70
C GLY A 392 3.79 13.25 -3.38
N GLY A 393 3.43 13.54 -4.63
CA GLY A 393 4.03 14.59 -5.44
C GLY A 393 3.70 16.00 -4.97
N PHE A 394 2.52 16.23 -4.37
CA PHE A 394 2.20 17.55 -3.81
C PHE A 394 3.01 17.88 -2.55
N LEU A 395 3.76 16.94 -1.96
CA LEU A 395 4.66 17.24 -0.83
C LEU A 395 5.83 18.14 -1.21
N VAL A 396 6.07 18.34 -2.51
CA VAL A 396 7.06 19.30 -3.01
C VAL A 396 6.40 20.51 -3.68
N ASP A 397 5.07 20.67 -3.52
CA ASP A 397 4.32 21.85 -3.96
C ASP A 397 3.99 22.74 -2.74
N PRO A 398 4.72 23.85 -2.54
CA PRO A 398 4.48 24.73 -1.40
C PRO A 398 3.13 25.46 -1.43
N GLU A 399 2.52 25.66 -2.60
CA GLU A 399 1.21 26.31 -2.72
C GLU A 399 0.11 25.37 -2.23
N PHE A 400 0.12 24.13 -2.71
CA PHE A 400 -0.82 23.11 -2.26
C PHE A 400 -0.67 22.80 -0.76
N GLN A 401 0.57 22.77 -0.26
CA GLN A 401 0.84 22.64 1.18
C GLN A 401 0.24 23.79 2.00
N ARG A 402 0.37 25.05 1.53
CA ARG A 402 -0.20 26.21 2.23
C ARG A 402 -1.73 26.15 2.27
N GLU A 403 -2.37 25.72 1.18
CA GLU A 403 -3.81 25.54 1.12
C GLU A 403 -4.27 24.46 2.12
N MET A 404 -3.59 23.31 2.15
CA MET A 404 -3.89 22.23 3.09
C MET A 404 -3.70 22.66 4.54
N LEU A 405 -2.62 23.41 4.84
CA LEU A 405 -2.39 24.01 6.15
C LEU A 405 -3.47 25.03 6.52
N GLY A 406 -4.00 25.78 5.55
CA GLY A 406 -5.14 26.69 5.76
C GLY A 406 -6.37 25.93 6.24
N HIS A 407 -6.73 24.83 5.57
CA HIS A 407 -7.83 23.97 6.01
C HIS A 407 -7.59 23.34 7.39
N MET A 408 -6.35 22.93 7.69
CA MET A 408 -5.98 22.45 9.03
C MET A 408 -6.17 23.54 10.09
N GLN A 409 -5.79 24.79 9.80
CA GLN A 409 -6.01 25.92 10.72
C GLN A 409 -7.50 26.22 10.93
N ASP A 410 -8.30 26.15 9.86
CA ASP A 410 -9.76 26.33 9.95
C ASP A 410 -10.41 25.24 10.81
N MET A 411 -9.89 24.00 10.75
CA MET A 411 -10.34 22.90 11.62
C MET A 411 -9.98 23.09 13.10
N LEU A 412 -8.84 23.73 13.41
CA LEU A 412 -8.44 24.07 14.77
C LEU A 412 -9.27 25.21 15.38
N GLY A 413 -9.84 26.05 14.52
CA GLY A 413 -10.54 27.27 14.92
C GLY A 413 -9.58 28.39 15.30
N LYS A 414 -9.66 29.52 14.57
CA LYS A 414 -9.30 30.81 15.16
C LYS A 414 -10.44 31.22 16.10
N PRO A 415 -10.19 31.52 17.38
CA PRO A 415 -11.19 32.13 18.25
C PRO A 415 -11.32 33.62 17.90
N GLU A 416 -11.75 33.98 16.69
CA GLU A 416 -11.97 35.40 16.37
C GLU A 416 -13.29 35.66 15.65
N LEU A 417 -14.04 36.59 16.27
CA LEU A 417 -15.15 37.35 15.71
C LEU A 417 -16.46 36.59 15.54
N VAL A 418 -17.04 36.17 16.67
CA VAL A 418 -18.49 36.35 16.86
C VAL A 418 -18.75 37.84 16.64
N LYS A 419 -19.13 38.19 15.40
CA LYS A 419 -19.71 39.49 15.09
C LYS A 419 -20.77 39.76 16.15
N LYS A 420 -20.51 40.75 17.01
CA LYS A 420 -21.56 41.40 17.80
C LYS A 420 -22.66 41.75 16.80
N LYS A 421 -23.78 41.03 16.86
CA LYS A 421 -25.06 41.61 16.45
C LYS A 421 -25.27 42.80 17.38
N LEU A 422 -25.04 43.99 16.85
CA LEU A 422 -25.76 45.19 17.30
C LEU A 422 -27.14 45.15 16.64
#